data_AF-A0A7W2CC44-F1
#
_entry.id   AF-A0A7W2CC44-F1
#
_cell.length_a   1.000
_cell.length_b   1.000
_cell.length_c   1.000
_cell.angle_alpha   90.00
_cell.angle_beta   90.00
_cell.angle_gamma   90.00
#
_symmetry.space_group_name_H-M   'P 1'
#
loop_
_entity.id
_entity.type
_entity.pdbx_description
1 polymer ?
#
loop_
_entity_poly.entity_id
_entity_poly.type
_entity_poly.pdbx_seq_one_letter_code
_entity_poly.pdbx_strand_id
1 'polypeptide(L)'
;HYQLFEDTKGRTLFSVGALLPVYDSIDALPGVEDPTVTHCRNLEHKLSFASDSRMIESVELAMTEIESGNRVSIDFEKLFTFRMKGIGYSHSEWGHGMWKDDVAIGSEQWDIADVDDTAFENQHVQHLMRVKIGGNEGIGVLEQNILGPYEPYGLEGAIRPPSAP
;
A
#
# COMPACT_ATOMS: atom_id res chain seq x y z
N HIS A 1 -3.94 10.60 -3.38
CA HIS A 1 -2.65 9.90 -3.25
C HIS A 1 -2.17 9.98 -1.81
N TYR A 2 -1.65 8.88 -1.28
CA TYR A 2 -1.09 8.78 0.07
C TYR A 2 0.14 7.89 -0.02
N GLN A 3 1.29 8.38 0.41
CA GLN A 3 2.52 7.60 0.50
C GLN A 3 3.26 8.00 1.78
N LEU A 4 3.63 7.00 2.59
CA LEU A 4 4.29 7.21 3.88
C LEU A 4 5.35 6.12 4.07
N PHE A 5 6.58 6.54 4.31
CA PHE A 5 7.66 5.66 4.77
C PHE A 5 8.12 6.11 6.13
N GLU A 6 8.27 5.16 7.02
CA GLU A 6 8.68 5.40 8.41
C GLU A 6 9.80 4.45 8.79
N ASP A 7 10.57 4.86 9.79
CA ASP A 7 11.51 3.95 10.43
C ASP A 7 10.82 3.03 11.45
N THR A 8 11.62 2.19 12.10
CA THR A 8 11.14 1.18 13.06
C THR A 8 10.40 1.76 14.27
N LYS A 9 10.50 3.08 14.51
CA LYS A 9 9.86 3.77 15.64
C LYS A 9 8.63 4.59 15.22
N GLY A 10 8.20 4.49 13.97
CA GLY A 10 7.10 5.31 13.43
C GLY A 10 7.49 6.76 13.17
N ARG A 11 8.79 7.05 12.98
CA ARG A 11 9.22 8.41 12.59
C ARG A 11 9.22 8.50 11.07
N THR A 12 8.49 9.48 10.54
CA THR A 12 8.40 9.71 9.09
C THR A 12 9.78 10.00 8.48
N LEU A 13 10.14 9.23 7.46
CA LEU A 13 11.32 9.43 6.61
C LEU A 13 10.95 10.14 5.31
N PHE A 14 9.79 9.79 4.75
CA PHE A 14 9.26 10.37 3.51
C PHE A 14 7.74 10.32 3.53
N SER A 15 7.10 11.38 3.03
CA SER A 15 5.64 11.40 2.88
C SER A 15 5.21 12.24 1.68
N VAL A 16 4.13 11.80 1.03
CA VAL A 16 3.41 12.55 0.00
C VAL A 16 1.91 12.37 0.26
N GLY A 17 1.22 13.48 0.53
CA GLY A 17 -0.24 13.53 0.64
C GLY A 17 -0.80 14.49 -0.40
N ALA A 18 -1.81 14.04 -1.15
CA ALA A 18 -2.50 14.89 -2.11
C ALA A 18 -3.92 14.39 -2.38
N LEU A 19 -4.88 15.31 -2.49
CA LEU A 19 -6.16 15.06 -3.15
C LEU A 19 -6.08 15.57 -4.58
N LEU A 20 -6.32 14.68 -5.52
CA LEU A 20 -6.31 14.99 -6.95
C LEU A 20 -7.75 15.11 -7.45
N PRO A 21 -8.07 16.09 -8.30
CA PRO A 21 -9.36 16.16 -8.98
C PRO A 21 -9.54 14.98 -9.94
N VAL A 22 -10.79 14.77 -10.36
CA VAL A 22 -11.14 13.83 -11.43
C VAL A 22 -11.58 14.65 -12.65
N TYR A 23 -11.16 14.22 -13.83
CA TYR A 23 -11.47 14.87 -15.09
C TYR A 23 -12.28 13.95 -15.99
N ASP A 24 -13.19 14.53 -16.78
CA ASP A 24 -14.08 13.78 -17.67
C ASP A 24 -13.36 13.22 -18.92
N SER A 25 -12.18 13.75 -19.25
CA SER A 25 -11.42 13.32 -20.43
C SER A 25 -9.91 13.59 -20.28
N ILE A 26 -9.12 12.89 -21.09
CA ILE A 26 -7.66 13.07 -21.15
C ILE A 26 -7.29 14.49 -21.59
N ASP A 27 -8.04 15.09 -22.51
CA ASP A 27 -7.79 16.44 -23.02
C ASP A 27 -7.99 17.53 -21.94
N ALA A 28 -8.71 17.21 -20.87
CA ALA A 28 -8.92 18.10 -19.72
C ALA A 28 -7.83 17.96 -18.65
N LEU A 29 -6.93 16.97 -18.76
CA LEU A 29 -5.83 16.82 -17.83
C LEU A 29 -4.90 18.04 -17.95
N PRO A 30 -4.55 18.70 -16.84
CA PRO A 30 -3.49 19.70 -16.85
C PRO A 30 -2.17 19.05 -17.23
N GLY A 31 -1.15 19.87 -17.46
CA GLY A 31 0.19 19.41 -17.87
C GLY A 31 0.90 18.59 -16.79
N VAL A 32 2.20 18.84 -16.61
CA VAL A 32 3.00 18.04 -15.66
C VAL A 32 2.52 18.19 -14.21
N GLU A 33 2.12 19.40 -13.84
CA GLU A 33 1.58 19.72 -12.52
C GLU A 33 0.13 20.18 -12.67
N ASP A 34 -0.73 19.61 -11.83
CA ASP A 34 -2.12 19.97 -11.73
C ASP A 34 -2.29 21.08 -10.69
N PRO A 35 -2.60 22.33 -11.11
CA PRO A 35 -2.70 23.47 -10.19
C PRO A 35 -3.90 23.37 -9.25
N THR A 36 -4.79 22.39 -9.44
CA THR A 36 -5.98 22.17 -8.62
C THR A 36 -5.81 21.05 -7.60
N VAL A 37 -4.61 20.45 -7.53
CA VAL A 37 -4.26 19.50 -6.47
C VAL A 37 -4.27 20.18 -5.10
N THR A 38 -4.93 19.52 -4.15
CA THR A 38 -4.83 19.89 -2.74
C THR A 38 -3.72 19.09 -2.09
N HIS A 39 -2.58 19.71 -1.81
CA HIS A 39 -1.49 19.07 -1.08
C HIS A 39 -1.81 18.92 0.40
N CYS A 40 -1.38 17.80 0.97
CA CYS A 40 -1.62 17.43 2.35
C CYS A 40 -0.32 17.08 3.08
N ARG A 41 -0.36 17.23 4.41
CA ARG A 41 0.69 16.87 5.38
C ARG A 41 0.09 16.03 6.51
N ASN A 42 0.90 15.69 7.52
CA ASN A 42 0.46 14.96 8.72
C ASN A 42 -0.31 13.68 8.35
N LEU A 43 0.37 12.79 7.63
CA LEU A 43 -0.19 11.51 7.24
C LEU A 43 -0.32 10.62 8.48
N GLU A 44 -1.52 10.13 8.74
CA GLU A 44 -1.86 9.26 9.87
C GLU A 44 -2.37 7.93 9.33
N HIS A 45 -2.08 6.85 10.04
CA HIS A 45 -2.59 5.52 9.70
C HIS A 45 -2.92 4.73 10.96
N LYS A 46 -3.99 3.93 10.86
CA LYS A 46 -4.36 2.89 11.82
C LYS A 46 -4.68 1.62 11.03
N LEU A 47 -3.85 0.60 11.22
CA LEU A 47 -3.92 -0.66 10.50
C LEU A 47 -4.38 -1.79 11.43
N SER A 48 -5.15 -2.73 10.89
CA SER A 48 -5.32 -4.05 11.48
C SER A 48 -4.68 -5.10 10.57
N PHE A 49 -4.25 -6.20 11.17
CA PHE A 49 -3.56 -7.29 10.50
C PHE A 49 -4.27 -8.60 10.79
N ALA A 50 -4.16 -9.55 9.88
CA ALA A 50 -4.51 -10.94 10.13
C ALA A 50 -3.72 -11.49 11.34
N SER A 51 -4.29 -12.45 12.06
CA SER A 51 -3.68 -12.98 13.29
C SER A 51 -2.45 -13.86 13.06
N ASP A 52 -2.31 -14.44 11.87
CA ASP A 52 -1.29 -15.43 11.51
C ASP A 52 -0.27 -14.92 10.48
N SER A 53 -0.40 -13.67 10.03
CA SER A 53 0.49 -13.04 9.06
C SER A 53 0.52 -11.52 9.24
N ARG A 54 1.33 -10.82 8.45
CA ARG A 54 1.32 -9.35 8.40
C ARG A 54 0.32 -8.81 7.38
N MET A 55 -0.61 -9.62 6.87
CA MET A 55 -1.57 -9.14 5.86
C MET A 55 -2.55 -8.16 6.49
N ILE A 56 -2.56 -6.93 5.99
CA ILE A 56 -3.51 -5.90 6.42
C ILE A 56 -4.94 -6.32 6.10
N GLU A 57 -5.88 -6.07 7.02
CA GLU A 57 -7.31 -6.38 6.83
C GLU A 57 -8.20 -5.13 6.74
N SER A 58 -7.93 -4.15 7.61
CA SER A 58 -8.63 -2.86 7.59
C SER A 58 -7.65 -1.72 7.79
N VAL A 59 -7.98 -0.56 7.20
CA VAL A 59 -7.15 0.63 7.29
C VAL A 59 -8.00 1.87 7.47
N GLU A 60 -7.61 2.71 8.42
CA GLU A 60 -8.06 4.09 8.53
C GLU A 60 -6.85 4.97 8.23
N LEU A 61 -6.95 5.85 7.24
CA LEU A 61 -5.94 6.87 6.95
C LEU A 61 -6.49 8.25 7.25
N ALA A 62 -5.60 9.19 7.55
CA ALA A 62 -5.93 10.60 7.49
C ALA A 62 -4.78 11.44 6.96
N MET A 63 -5.13 12.61 6.43
CA MET A 63 -4.19 13.64 6.01
C MET A 63 -4.76 15.00 6.40
N THR A 64 -3.89 16.00 6.56
CA THR A 64 -4.29 17.39 6.81
C THR A 64 -3.94 18.24 5.59
N GLU A 65 -4.92 18.89 4.98
CA GLU A 65 -4.70 19.84 3.88
C GLU A 65 -3.75 20.97 4.32
N ILE A 66 -2.77 21.33 3.49
CA ILE A 66 -1.74 22.31 3.86
C ILE A 66 -2.34 23.71 4.00
N GLU A 67 -3.15 24.13 3.03
CA GLU A 67 -3.69 25.50 2.94
C GLU A 67 -4.82 25.74 3.94
N SER A 68 -5.81 24.84 4.01
CA SER A 68 -7.00 25.01 4.84
C SER A 68 -6.83 24.52 6.28
N GLY A 69 -5.87 23.60 6.51
CA GLY A 69 -5.74 22.89 7.78
C GLY A 69 -6.85 21.85 8.02
N ASN A 70 -7.72 21.59 7.04
CA ASN A 70 -8.78 20.60 7.15
C ASN A 70 -8.20 19.18 7.25
N ARG A 71 -8.74 18.36 8.16
CA ARG A 71 -8.35 16.95 8.29
C ARG A 71 -9.29 16.07 7.47
N VAL A 72 -8.73 15.33 6.53
CA VAL A 72 -9.43 14.41 5.65
C VAL A 72 -9.21 12.99 6.16
N SER A 73 -10.29 12.29 6.46
CA SER A 73 -10.25 10.87 6.90
C SER A 73 -10.73 9.97 5.79
N ILE A 74 -10.13 8.78 5.70
CA ILE A 74 -10.37 7.81 4.63
C ILE A 74 -10.41 6.41 5.25
N ASP A 75 -11.54 5.73 5.06
CA ASP A 75 -11.75 4.37 5.57
C ASP A 75 -11.60 3.36 4.43
N PHE A 76 -10.93 2.23 4.70
CA PHE A 76 -10.68 1.17 3.74
C PHE A 76 -11.07 -0.20 4.29
N GLU A 77 -11.79 -0.95 3.48
CA GLU A 77 -12.16 -2.34 3.72
C GLU A 77 -11.57 -3.23 2.60
N LYS A 78 -10.81 -4.25 2.98
CA LYS A 78 -10.15 -5.14 2.01
C LYS A 78 -11.15 -6.01 1.25
N LEU A 79 -11.03 -6.04 -0.07
CA LEU A 79 -11.81 -6.91 -0.96
C LEU A 79 -10.97 -8.10 -1.44
N PHE A 80 -9.71 -7.86 -1.81
CA PHE A 80 -8.83 -8.87 -2.39
C PHE A 80 -7.36 -8.48 -2.23
N THR A 81 -6.46 -9.47 -2.19
CA THR A 81 -5.01 -9.26 -2.14
C THR A 81 -4.38 -9.59 -3.50
N PHE A 82 -3.86 -8.58 -4.20
CA PHE A 82 -3.02 -8.78 -5.37
C PHE A 82 -1.56 -8.99 -4.95
N ARG A 83 -0.95 -10.09 -5.39
CA ARG A 83 0.41 -10.49 -4.98
C ARG A 83 1.45 -10.00 -5.97
N MET A 84 2.36 -9.13 -5.53
CA MET A 84 3.35 -8.51 -6.43
C MET A 84 4.39 -9.52 -6.96
N LYS A 85 4.56 -10.66 -6.29
CA LYS A 85 5.36 -11.80 -6.77
C LYS A 85 4.98 -12.24 -8.19
N GLY A 86 3.69 -12.20 -8.54
CA GLY A 86 3.20 -12.58 -9.88
C GLY A 86 3.73 -11.70 -11.02
N ILE A 87 4.22 -10.51 -10.70
CA ILE A 87 4.87 -9.58 -11.65
C ILE A 87 6.35 -9.34 -11.31
N GLY A 88 6.93 -10.25 -10.52
CA GLY A 88 8.36 -10.36 -10.27
C GLY A 88 8.87 -9.72 -8.98
N TYR A 89 8.06 -8.98 -8.21
CA TYR A 89 8.59 -8.39 -6.98
C TYR A 89 8.88 -9.46 -5.93
N SER A 90 10.10 -9.46 -5.40
CA SER A 90 10.63 -10.49 -4.49
C SER A 90 10.63 -11.92 -5.05
N HIS A 91 10.45 -12.09 -6.36
CA HIS A 91 10.54 -13.39 -7.00
C HIS A 91 12.01 -13.83 -7.10
N SER A 92 12.31 -15.05 -6.63
CA SER A 92 13.69 -15.55 -6.56
C SER A 92 14.35 -15.74 -7.94
N GLU A 93 13.60 -16.22 -8.93
CA GLU A 93 14.09 -16.48 -10.28
C GLU A 93 13.66 -15.44 -11.35
N TRP A 94 12.48 -14.84 -11.21
CA TRP A 94 11.88 -13.91 -12.19
C TRP A 94 11.69 -12.52 -11.58
N GLY A 95 12.74 -12.04 -10.91
CA GLY A 95 12.76 -10.73 -10.25
C GLY A 95 12.38 -9.58 -11.17
N HIS A 96 11.58 -8.64 -10.68
CA HIS A 96 11.14 -7.47 -11.44
C HIS A 96 12.35 -6.67 -11.98
N GLY A 97 12.43 -6.52 -13.30
CA GLY A 97 13.55 -5.83 -13.96
C GLY A 97 14.88 -6.60 -14.00
N MET A 98 14.89 -7.89 -13.61
CA MET A 98 16.11 -8.71 -13.64
C MET A 98 16.43 -9.18 -15.06
N TRP A 99 17.70 -9.03 -15.48
CA TRP A 99 18.18 -9.56 -16.76
C TRP A 99 18.24 -11.10 -16.73
N LYS A 100 17.78 -11.73 -17.81
CA LYS A 100 17.61 -13.19 -17.94
C LYS A 100 18.32 -13.76 -19.16
N ASP A 101 19.35 -13.07 -19.67
CA ASP A 101 19.97 -13.34 -20.97
C ASP A 101 19.12 -12.89 -22.17
N ASP A 102 19.62 -13.11 -23.39
CA ASP A 102 19.02 -12.64 -24.64
C ASP A 102 17.56 -13.11 -24.81
N VAL A 103 17.24 -14.35 -24.42
CA VAL A 103 15.87 -14.89 -24.44
C VAL A 103 15.68 -15.87 -23.28
N ALA A 104 14.69 -15.59 -22.44
CA ALA A 104 14.20 -16.52 -21.43
C ALA A 104 12.68 -16.45 -21.35
N ILE A 105 12.04 -17.62 -21.16
CA ILE A 105 10.59 -17.76 -21.03
C ILE A 105 10.33 -18.66 -19.83
N GLY A 106 9.38 -18.27 -18.99
CA GLY A 106 8.92 -19.05 -17.84
C GLY A 106 7.42 -18.86 -17.64
N SER A 107 6.80 -19.82 -16.96
CA SER A 107 5.41 -19.74 -16.54
C SER A 107 5.26 -20.41 -15.19
N GLU A 108 4.49 -19.79 -14.31
CA GLU A 108 4.14 -20.34 -13.01
C GLU A 108 2.65 -20.22 -12.78
N GLN A 109 2.11 -21.13 -11.98
CA GLN A 109 0.73 -21.12 -11.53
C GLN A 109 0.70 -21.62 -10.09
N TRP A 110 -0.10 -20.97 -9.26
CA TRP A 110 -0.29 -21.33 -7.86
C TRP A 110 -1.78 -21.28 -7.53
N ASP A 111 -2.23 -22.15 -6.63
CA ASP A 111 -3.50 -21.93 -5.97
C ASP A 111 -3.32 -20.82 -4.93
N ILE A 112 -4.20 -19.83 -4.95
CA ILE A 112 -4.15 -18.70 -4.02
C ILE A 112 -4.39 -19.18 -2.58
N ALA A 113 -5.19 -20.23 -2.40
CA ALA A 113 -5.49 -20.80 -1.09
C ALA A 113 -4.27 -21.46 -0.43
N ASP A 114 -3.27 -21.87 -1.22
CA ASP A 114 -2.07 -22.54 -0.75
C ASP A 114 -0.88 -21.58 -0.56
N VAL A 115 -1.07 -20.27 -0.77
CA VAL A 115 0.00 -19.28 -0.62
C VAL A 115 0.32 -19.06 0.86
N ASP A 116 1.60 -19.26 1.21
CA ASP A 116 2.13 -18.91 2.53
C ASP A 116 2.32 -17.39 2.68
N ASP A 117 1.39 -16.73 3.37
CA ASP A 117 1.43 -15.30 3.68
C ASP A 117 2.54 -14.90 4.67
N THR A 118 3.29 -15.86 5.22
CA THR A 118 4.47 -15.61 6.06
C THR A 118 5.79 -15.71 5.31
N ALA A 119 5.77 -16.20 4.06
CA ALA A 119 6.97 -16.27 3.22
C ALA A 119 7.42 -14.87 2.77
N PHE A 120 8.75 -14.66 2.71
CA PHE A 120 9.35 -13.37 2.39
C PHE A 120 8.89 -12.83 1.03
N GLU A 121 8.88 -13.70 0.02
CA GLU A 121 8.48 -13.36 -1.35
C GLU A 121 7.00 -12.95 -1.48
N ASN A 122 6.17 -13.23 -0.47
CA ASN A 122 4.75 -12.93 -0.47
C ASN A 122 4.40 -11.67 0.35
N GLN A 123 5.38 -10.96 0.91
CA GLN A 123 5.14 -9.79 1.77
C GLN A 123 4.82 -8.49 1.00
N HIS A 124 5.22 -8.39 -0.28
CA HIS A 124 4.91 -7.24 -1.12
C HIS A 124 3.59 -7.49 -1.86
N VAL A 125 2.57 -6.76 -1.47
CA VAL A 125 1.21 -6.93 -1.98
C VAL A 125 0.54 -5.58 -2.25
N GLN A 126 -0.47 -5.61 -3.11
CA GLN A 126 -1.42 -4.53 -3.30
C GLN A 126 -2.81 -5.02 -2.97
N HIS A 127 -3.42 -4.48 -1.92
CA HIS A 127 -4.78 -4.83 -1.54
C HIS A 127 -5.76 -3.98 -2.35
N LEU A 128 -6.73 -4.64 -2.98
CA LEU A 128 -7.89 -3.97 -3.56
C LEU A 128 -8.86 -3.66 -2.42
N MET A 129 -9.21 -2.39 -2.27
CA MET A 129 -9.99 -1.89 -1.14
C MET A 129 -11.28 -1.23 -1.62
N ARG A 130 -12.37 -1.42 -0.87
CA ARG A 130 -13.50 -0.50 -0.86
C ARG A 130 -13.12 0.69 0.00
N VAL A 131 -13.34 1.91 -0.49
CA VAL A 131 -12.84 3.14 0.13
C VAL A 131 -13.99 4.12 0.36
N LYS A 132 -14.01 4.75 1.52
CA LYS A 132 -14.95 5.84 1.85
C LYS A 132 -14.20 7.11 2.22
N ILE A 133 -14.60 8.23 1.62
CA ILE A 133 -14.00 9.56 1.85
C ILE A 133 -15.06 10.64 1.65
N GLY A 134 -15.25 11.51 2.66
CA GLY A 134 -16.17 12.66 2.54
C GLY A 134 -17.61 12.29 2.15
N GLY A 135 -18.09 11.11 2.56
CA GLY A 135 -19.41 10.58 2.20
C GLY A 135 -19.50 9.88 0.83
N ASN A 136 -18.44 9.91 0.03
CA ASN A 136 -18.34 9.16 -1.21
C ASN A 136 -17.78 7.75 -0.97
N GLU A 137 -18.14 6.81 -1.84
CA GLU A 137 -17.62 5.45 -1.85
C GLU A 137 -17.00 5.12 -3.22
N GLY A 138 -15.88 4.39 -3.21
CA GLY A 138 -15.18 3.97 -4.42
C GLY A 138 -14.25 2.78 -4.18
N ILE A 139 -13.35 2.56 -5.14
CA ILE A 139 -12.32 1.52 -5.09
C ILE A 139 -10.94 2.18 -5.03
N GLY A 140 -10.06 1.62 -4.22
CA GLY A 140 -8.67 2.04 -4.10
C GLY A 140 -7.73 0.85 -4.01
N VAL A 141 -6.44 1.14 -4.11
CA VAL A 141 -5.38 0.15 -3.96
C VAL A 141 -4.48 0.58 -2.81
N LEU A 142 -4.19 -0.34 -1.89
CA LEU A 142 -3.26 -0.15 -0.79
C LEU A 142 -2.03 -1.02 -1.02
N GLU A 143 -0.88 -0.40 -1.29
CA GLU A 143 0.38 -1.11 -1.31
C GLU A 143 0.88 -1.38 0.12
N GLN A 144 1.27 -2.62 0.37
CA GLN A 144 1.88 -3.07 1.62
C GLN A 144 3.25 -3.67 1.32
N ASN A 145 4.28 -3.17 2.00
CA ASN A 145 5.60 -3.77 2.04
C ASN A 145 6.23 -3.51 3.41
N ILE A 146 5.79 -4.26 4.43
CA ILE A 146 6.16 -4.02 5.84
C ILE A 146 7.20 -5.06 6.27
N LEU A 147 8.47 -4.69 6.11
CA LEU A 147 9.61 -5.54 6.43
C LEU A 147 10.40 -4.99 7.62
N GLY A 148 10.82 -5.89 8.51
CA GLY A 148 11.54 -5.55 9.73
C GLY A 148 10.63 -5.24 10.92
N PRO A 149 11.22 -4.85 12.06
CA PRO A 149 10.46 -4.48 13.23
C PRO A 149 9.82 -3.10 13.06
N TYR A 150 8.64 -2.92 13.65
CA TYR A 150 7.91 -1.67 13.64
C TYR A 150 7.11 -1.52 14.95
N GLU A 151 7.65 -0.70 15.85
CA GLU A 151 7.17 -0.52 17.22
C GLU A 151 5.70 -0.07 17.32
N PRO A 152 5.17 0.84 16.47
CA PRO A 152 3.79 1.31 16.62
C PRO A 152 2.70 0.25 16.50
N TYR A 153 3.00 -0.88 15.82
CA TYR A 153 2.10 -2.04 15.74
C TYR A 153 2.66 -3.29 16.44
N GLY A 154 3.72 -3.15 17.25
CA GLY A 154 4.34 -4.28 17.94
C GLY A 154 4.89 -5.35 17.00
N LEU A 155 5.27 -4.98 15.77
CA LEU A 155 5.82 -5.92 14.80
C LEU A 155 7.29 -6.21 15.15
N GLU A 156 7.62 -7.49 15.28
CA GLU A 156 8.95 -7.96 15.63
C GLU A 156 9.59 -8.76 14.49
N GLY A 157 10.92 -8.88 14.52
CA GLY A 157 11.67 -9.67 13.54
C GLY A 157 11.51 -9.14 12.11
N ALA A 158 11.92 -9.95 11.13
CA ALA A 158 11.86 -9.55 9.72
C ALA A 158 10.41 -9.53 9.19
N ILE A 159 9.65 -10.60 9.44
CA ILE A 159 8.31 -10.82 8.85
C ILE A 159 7.36 -11.53 9.80
N ARG A 160 7.69 -11.59 11.10
CA ARG A 160 6.88 -12.31 12.11
C ARG A 160 5.46 -11.71 12.14
N PRO A 161 4.41 -12.54 12.23
CA PRO A 161 3.05 -12.06 12.49
C PRO A 161 2.99 -11.16 13.74
N PRO A 162 2.04 -10.21 13.81
CA PRO A 162 1.83 -9.43 15.01
C PRO A 162 1.51 -10.34 16.19
N SER A 163 2.07 -10.04 17.36
CA SER A 163 1.64 -10.68 18.60
C SER A 163 0.18 -10.30 18.86
N ALA A 164 -0.65 -11.27 19.24
CA ALA A 164 -2.03 -10.98 19.67
C ALA A 164 -2.00 -9.91 20.79
N PRO A 165 -2.93 -8.92 20.76
CA PRO A 165 -3.00 -7.87 21.77
C PRO A 165 -3.22 -8.42 23.18
#